data_AF-A0A4V2A5E4-F1
#
_entry.id   AF-A0A4V2A5E4-F1
#
_cell.length_a   1.000
_cell.length_b   1.000
_cell.length_c   1.000
_cell.angle_alpha   90.00
_cell.angle_beta   90.00
_cell.angle_gamma   90.00
#
_symmetry.space_group_name_H-M   'P 1'
#
loop_
_entity.id
_entity.type
_entity.pdbx_description
1 polymer ?
#
loop_
_entity_poly.entity_id
_entity_poly.type
_entity_poly.pdbx_seq_one_letter_code
_entity_poly.pdbx_strand_id
1 'polypeptide(L)'
;MENPKKRIAVDMDGVLADVFEQFLDWDEREHGTRQVREKLLGLKELEVFKSARKHLYTEKFFRSLKVMEHSQEVLKRIHDHYDLYIVSAATEFPQSLPEKQEWLLEHFPFIGWEKIVFCGSKQIIQADIMIDDHFKNLDYFTGELSLLYTQPHNALSETGRHRRVESWREIEQILFP
;
A
#
# COMPACT_ATOMS: atom_id res chain seq x y z
N MET A 1 16.72 -24.34 18.44
CA MET A 1 16.59 -23.60 17.17
C MET A 1 15.43 -22.65 17.39
N GLU A 2 15.65 -21.33 17.31
CA GLU A 2 14.53 -20.38 17.36
C GLU A 2 13.58 -20.70 16.20
N ASN A 3 12.27 -20.67 16.44
CA ASN A 3 11.31 -20.77 15.36
C ASN A 3 11.56 -19.62 14.37
N PRO A 4 11.57 -19.87 13.06
CA PRO A 4 11.76 -18.81 12.09
C PRO A 4 10.68 -17.74 12.27
N LYS A 5 11.07 -16.46 12.23
CA LYS A 5 10.12 -15.35 12.26
C LYS A 5 9.11 -15.52 11.13
N LYS A 6 7.82 -15.29 11.42
CA LYS A 6 6.77 -15.25 10.38
C LYS A 6 7.10 -14.16 9.38
N ARG A 7 6.88 -14.44 8.08
CA ARG A 7 7.05 -13.49 6.99
C ARG A 7 5.81 -12.64 6.81
N ILE A 8 6.00 -11.34 6.67
CA ILE A 8 4.91 -10.41 6.39
C ILE A 8 5.22 -9.58 5.14
N ALA A 9 4.33 -9.65 4.16
CA ALA A 9 4.36 -8.84 2.96
C ALA A 9 3.46 -7.62 3.13
N VAL A 10 3.98 -6.44 2.84
CA VAL A 10 3.27 -5.17 3.00
C VAL A 10 3.26 -4.41 1.68
N ASP A 11 2.08 -4.02 1.20
CA ASP A 11 1.96 -3.15 0.03
C ASP A 11 2.49 -1.74 0.32
N MET A 12 2.86 -1.03 -0.75
CA MET A 12 3.24 0.36 -0.70
C MET A 12 2.05 1.29 -0.97
N ASP A 13 1.47 1.25 -2.17
CA ASP A 13 0.40 2.19 -2.55
C ASP A 13 -0.88 1.87 -1.79
N GLY A 14 -1.55 2.88 -1.24
CA GLY A 14 -2.77 2.67 -0.46
C GLY A 14 -2.55 2.03 0.91
N VAL A 15 -1.30 1.75 1.31
CA VAL A 15 -0.98 1.11 2.59
C VAL A 15 0.11 1.87 3.33
N LEU A 16 1.27 2.06 2.72
CA LEU A 16 2.35 2.91 3.25
C LEU A 16 2.30 4.33 2.69
N ALA A 17 1.88 4.47 1.44
CA ALA A 17 1.86 5.70 0.68
C ALA A 17 0.41 6.05 0.29
N ASP A 18 -0.07 7.23 0.63
CA ASP A 18 -1.44 7.67 0.33
C ASP A 18 -1.58 8.12 -1.13
N VAL A 19 -1.69 7.12 -2.03
CA VAL A 19 -1.85 7.34 -3.46
C VAL A 19 -3.18 8.00 -3.82
N PHE A 20 -4.24 7.75 -3.03
CA PHE A 20 -5.54 8.38 -3.25
C PHE A 20 -5.49 9.88 -2.99
N GLU A 21 -4.86 10.28 -1.88
CA GLU A 21 -4.63 11.69 -1.56
C GLU A 21 -3.75 12.40 -2.60
N GLN A 22 -2.76 11.69 -3.16
CA GLN A 22 -1.97 12.21 -4.27
C GLN A 22 -2.81 12.47 -5.52
N PHE A 23 -3.74 11.57 -5.87
CA PHE A 23 -4.67 11.83 -6.96
C PHE A 23 -5.56 13.04 -6.69
N LEU A 24 -6.10 13.17 -5.47
CA LEU A 24 -6.87 14.35 -5.06
C LEU A 24 -6.06 15.64 -5.21
N ASP A 25 -4.81 15.65 -4.73
CA ASP A 25 -3.94 16.82 -4.79
C ASP A 25 -3.63 17.23 -6.24
N TRP A 26 -3.42 16.27 -7.13
CA TRP A 26 -3.11 16.58 -8.54
C TRP A 26 -4.33 16.97 -9.34
N ASP A 27 -5.48 16.33 -9.07
CA ASP A 27 -6.77 16.72 -9.65
C ASP A 27 -7.16 18.14 -9.24
N GLU A 28 -6.98 18.49 -7.96
CA GLU A 28 -7.21 19.85 -7.46
C GLU A 28 -6.25 20.86 -8.13
N ARG A 29 -4.98 20.51 -8.32
CA ARG A 29 -4.02 21.40 -9.02
C ARG A 29 -4.42 21.65 -10.48
N GLU A 30 -4.97 20.64 -11.16
CA GLU A 30 -5.36 20.77 -12.58
C GLU A 30 -6.72 21.48 -12.76
N HIS A 31 -7.65 21.29 -11.82
CA HIS A 31 -9.04 21.76 -11.97
C HIS A 31 -9.44 22.88 -11.01
N GLY A 32 -8.61 23.22 -10.02
CA GLY A 32 -8.85 24.28 -9.06
C GLY A 32 -9.91 23.97 -8.00
N THR A 33 -10.42 22.73 -7.95
CA THR A 33 -11.45 22.29 -7.00
C THR A 33 -11.09 20.94 -6.41
N ARG A 34 -11.13 20.82 -5.08
CA ARG A 34 -10.91 19.55 -4.39
C ARG A 34 -12.18 18.71 -4.29
N GLN A 35 -12.09 17.44 -4.65
CA GLN A 35 -13.17 16.48 -4.42
C GLN A 35 -13.20 16.04 -2.95
N VAL A 36 -14.39 15.69 -2.45
CA VAL A 36 -14.59 15.26 -1.05
C VAL A 36 -14.42 13.75 -0.96
N ARG A 37 -13.41 13.27 -0.22
CA ARG A 37 -12.99 11.85 -0.16
C ARG A 37 -14.15 10.91 0.22
N GLU A 38 -15.00 11.30 1.15
CA GLU A 38 -16.14 10.51 1.63
C GLU A 38 -17.20 10.28 0.55
N LYS A 39 -17.25 11.14 -0.48
CA LYS A 39 -18.16 10.97 -1.62
C LYS A 39 -17.62 10.00 -2.67
N LEU A 40 -16.38 9.56 -2.53
CA LEU A 40 -15.67 8.72 -3.49
C LEU A 40 -15.54 7.26 -3.03
N LEU A 41 -16.16 6.92 -1.89
CA LEU A 41 -16.18 5.55 -1.37
C LEU A 41 -16.85 4.60 -2.37
N GLY A 42 -16.21 3.46 -2.61
CA GLY A 42 -16.60 2.45 -3.58
C GLY A 42 -16.20 2.74 -5.03
N LEU A 43 -15.56 3.87 -5.33
CA LEU A 43 -15.16 4.24 -6.68
C LEU A 43 -13.65 4.04 -6.88
N LYS A 44 -13.25 3.61 -8.08
CA LYS A 44 -11.83 3.46 -8.44
C LYS A 44 -11.24 4.79 -8.88
N GLU A 45 -9.96 5.00 -8.64
CA GLU A 45 -9.23 6.23 -8.96
C GLU A 45 -9.33 6.57 -10.45
N LEU A 46 -9.18 5.58 -11.33
CA LEU A 46 -9.27 5.79 -12.79
C LEU A 46 -10.69 6.11 -13.27
N GLU A 47 -11.72 5.86 -12.46
CA GLU A 47 -13.11 6.24 -12.75
C GLU A 47 -13.41 7.66 -12.24
N VAL A 48 -12.81 8.03 -11.11
CA VAL A 48 -13.01 9.34 -10.46
C VAL A 48 -12.18 10.44 -11.11
N PHE A 49 -10.90 10.18 -11.36
CA PHE A 49 -9.93 11.18 -11.76
C PHE A 49 -9.62 11.05 -13.25
N LYS A 50 -10.13 11.99 -14.07
CA LYS A 50 -10.00 11.95 -15.54
C LYS A 50 -8.54 11.88 -16.00
N SER A 51 -7.65 12.54 -15.27
CA SER A 51 -6.22 12.58 -15.57
C SER A 51 -5.40 11.52 -14.80
N ALA A 52 -6.00 10.63 -14.01
CA ALA A 52 -5.23 9.68 -13.19
C ALA A 52 -4.25 8.84 -14.00
N ARG A 53 -4.66 8.34 -15.18
CA ARG A 53 -3.74 7.59 -16.04
C ARG A 53 -2.57 8.45 -16.52
N LYS A 54 -2.79 9.72 -16.86
CA LYS A 54 -1.72 10.66 -17.24
C LYS A 54 -0.78 10.88 -16.04
N HIS A 55 -1.33 11.06 -14.84
CA HIS A 55 -0.55 11.28 -13.61
C HIS A 55 0.40 10.12 -13.30
N LEU A 56 -0.06 8.87 -13.45
CA LEU A 56 0.77 7.66 -13.25
C LEU A 56 1.99 7.58 -14.19
N TYR A 57 1.97 8.27 -15.33
CA TYR A 57 3.09 8.36 -16.29
C TYR A 57 3.92 9.64 -16.11
N THR A 58 3.53 10.51 -15.18
CA THR A 58 4.18 11.80 -14.97
C THR A 58 5.24 11.68 -13.89
N GLU A 59 6.40 12.28 -14.12
CA GLU A 59 7.48 12.36 -13.14
C GLU A 59 6.99 12.97 -11.82
N LYS A 60 7.56 12.47 -10.72
CA LYS A 60 7.31 12.84 -9.33
C LYS A 60 5.95 12.43 -8.80
N PHE A 61 5.15 11.67 -9.55
CA PHE A 61 3.87 11.19 -9.05
C PHE A 61 4.05 10.26 -7.85
N PHE A 62 4.92 9.27 -7.95
CA PHE A 62 5.17 8.34 -6.85
C PHE A 62 6.15 8.95 -5.84
N ARG A 63 7.06 9.80 -6.32
CA ARG A 63 8.09 10.40 -5.46
C ARG A 63 7.55 11.37 -4.40
N SER A 64 6.38 11.96 -4.62
CA SER A 64 5.79 12.96 -3.71
C SER A 64 4.62 12.43 -2.87
N LEU A 65 4.41 11.10 -2.83
CA LEU A 65 3.33 10.51 -2.06
C LEU A 65 3.46 10.86 -0.57
N LYS A 66 2.34 11.17 0.07
CA LYS A 66 2.29 11.37 1.52
C LYS A 66 2.39 10.00 2.21
N VAL A 67 3.09 9.96 3.34
CA VAL A 67 3.21 8.75 4.18
C VAL A 67 1.88 8.52 4.91
N MET A 68 1.42 7.27 4.93
CA MET A 68 0.22 6.87 5.65
C MET A 68 0.41 7.06 7.16
N GLU A 69 -0.60 7.57 7.86
CA GLU A 69 -0.50 7.92 9.27
C GLU A 69 -0.09 6.71 10.14
N HIS A 70 0.83 6.94 11.08
CA HIS A 70 1.41 5.95 12.01
C HIS A 70 2.17 4.78 11.35
N SER A 71 2.23 4.70 10.02
CA SER A 71 2.86 3.59 9.30
C SER A 71 4.32 3.40 9.67
N GLN A 72 5.10 4.46 9.79
CA GLN A 72 6.54 4.38 10.11
C GLN A 72 6.80 3.72 11.46
N GLU A 73 6.07 4.11 12.50
CA GLU A 73 6.20 3.58 13.86
C GLU A 73 5.80 2.10 13.90
N VAL A 74 4.62 1.77 13.37
CA VAL A 74 4.09 0.41 13.42
C VAL A 74 4.91 -0.53 12.54
N LEU A 75 5.28 -0.11 11.33
CA LEU A 75 6.11 -0.90 10.44
C LEU A 75 7.50 -1.14 11.03
N LYS A 76 8.07 -0.18 11.76
CA LYS A 76 9.33 -0.38 12.49
C LYS A 76 9.19 -1.47 13.56
N ARG A 77 8.10 -1.47 14.32
CA ARG A 77 7.81 -2.54 15.28
C ARG A 77 7.62 -3.90 14.59
N ILE A 78 6.93 -3.93 13.45
CA ILE A 78 6.77 -5.14 12.63
C ILE A 78 8.12 -5.66 12.16
N HIS A 79 8.97 -4.80 11.62
CA HIS A 79 10.33 -5.15 11.18
C HIS A 79 11.14 -5.86 12.28
N ASP A 80 11.02 -5.41 13.53
CA ASP A 80 11.82 -5.96 14.63
C ASP A 80 11.33 -7.36 15.06
N HIS A 81 10.06 -7.71 14.83
CA HIS A 81 9.44 -8.96 15.29
C HIS A 81 9.13 -9.97 14.17
N TYR A 82 8.98 -9.52 12.92
CA TYR A 82 8.63 -10.33 11.75
C TYR A 82 9.73 -10.26 10.68
N ASP A 83 9.76 -11.22 9.76
CA ASP A 83 10.56 -11.11 8.55
C ASP A 83 9.77 -10.28 7.51
N LEU A 84 9.93 -8.96 7.60
CA LEU A 84 9.16 -7.98 6.82
C LEU A 84 9.72 -7.80 5.40
N TYR A 85 8.83 -7.83 4.40
CA TYR A 85 9.09 -7.43 3.03
C TYR A 85 8.07 -6.40 2.55
N ILE A 86 8.57 -5.35 1.89
CA ILE A 86 7.73 -4.43 1.10
C ILE A 86 7.56 -5.03 -0.29
N VAL A 87 6.32 -5.15 -0.74
CA VAL A 87 6.00 -5.74 -2.04
C VAL A 87 5.11 -4.78 -2.81
N SER A 88 5.63 -4.19 -3.89
CA SER A 88 4.91 -3.19 -4.69
C SER A 88 4.91 -3.54 -6.17
N ALA A 89 3.77 -3.31 -6.82
CA ALA A 89 3.70 -3.34 -8.27
C ALA A 89 4.38 -2.08 -8.84
N ALA A 90 5.46 -2.26 -9.59
CA ALA A 90 6.28 -1.13 -10.04
C ALA A 90 6.77 -1.21 -11.50
N THR A 91 6.41 -2.28 -12.20
CA THR A 91 6.87 -2.54 -13.59
C THR A 91 5.90 -2.00 -14.66
N GLU A 92 4.75 -1.46 -14.25
CA GLU A 92 3.69 -1.00 -15.16
C GLU A 92 3.96 0.40 -15.76
N PHE A 93 4.57 1.31 -14.99
CA PHE A 93 4.80 2.69 -15.40
C PHE A 93 6.28 3.06 -15.39
N PRO A 94 6.78 3.84 -16.36
CA PRO A 94 8.21 4.09 -16.53
C PRO A 94 8.93 4.63 -15.29
N GLN A 95 8.30 5.55 -14.56
CA GLN A 95 8.88 6.19 -13.38
C GLN A 95 8.54 5.49 -12.07
N SER A 96 7.68 4.46 -12.09
CA SER A 96 7.17 3.83 -10.87
C SER A 96 8.28 3.19 -10.05
N LEU A 97 9.08 2.29 -10.65
CA LEU A 97 10.16 1.60 -9.95
C LEU A 97 11.20 2.54 -9.31
N PRO A 98 11.88 3.45 -10.06
CA PRO A 98 12.90 4.30 -9.46
C PRO A 98 12.32 5.23 -8.38
N GLU A 99 11.17 5.86 -8.62
CA GLU A 99 10.59 6.78 -7.65
C GLU A 99 10.11 6.09 -6.38
N LYS A 100 9.52 4.90 -6.49
CA LYS A 100 9.10 4.09 -5.33
C LYS A 100 10.30 3.67 -4.50
N GLN A 101 11.39 3.28 -5.14
CA GLN A 101 12.62 2.90 -4.45
C GLN A 101 13.19 4.08 -3.65
N GLU A 102 13.32 5.25 -4.29
CA GLU A 102 13.80 6.45 -3.61
C GLU A 102 12.89 6.89 -2.46
N TRP A 103 11.57 6.85 -2.69
CA TRP A 103 10.57 7.20 -1.69
C TRP A 103 10.66 6.29 -0.45
N LEU A 104 10.79 4.97 -0.66
CA LEU A 104 10.95 4.01 0.43
C LEU A 104 12.24 4.26 1.23
N LEU A 105 13.35 4.53 0.54
CA LEU A 105 14.62 4.83 1.21
C LEU A 105 14.58 6.12 2.03
N GLU A 106 13.83 7.14 1.57
CA GLU A 106 13.65 8.38 2.32
C GLU A 106 12.77 8.18 3.56
N HIS A 107 11.60 7.57 3.40
CA HIS A 107 10.58 7.53 4.45
C HIS A 107 10.69 6.34 5.40
N PHE A 108 11.32 5.24 4.96
CA PHE A 108 11.48 4.01 5.74
C PHE A 108 12.94 3.54 5.72
N PRO A 109 13.90 4.36 6.20
CA PRO A 109 15.34 4.09 6.05
C PRO A 109 15.84 2.85 6.79
N PHE A 110 15.00 2.26 7.66
CA PHE A 110 15.29 1.00 8.35
C PHE A 110 15.00 -0.24 7.49
N ILE A 111 14.31 -0.09 6.36
CA ILE A 111 14.05 -1.18 5.41
C ILE A 111 15.23 -1.28 4.44
N GLY A 112 16.05 -2.32 4.61
CA GLY A 112 17.14 -2.61 3.68
C GLY A 112 16.62 -3.01 2.29
N TRP A 113 17.44 -2.79 1.25
CA TRP A 113 17.08 -3.10 -0.14
C TRP A 113 16.71 -4.57 -0.38
N GLU A 114 17.28 -5.50 0.41
CA GLU A 114 16.97 -6.94 0.37
C GLU A 114 15.53 -7.26 0.82
N LYS A 115 14.86 -6.31 1.49
CA LYS A 115 13.49 -6.41 1.97
C LYS A 115 12.48 -5.74 1.04
N ILE A 116 12.88 -5.36 -0.17
CA ILE A 116 12.02 -4.70 -1.15
C ILE A 116 11.86 -5.60 -2.38
N VAL A 117 10.61 -5.88 -2.75
CA VAL A 117 10.24 -6.67 -3.91
C VAL A 117 9.40 -5.82 -4.85
N PHE A 118 9.98 -5.47 -5.99
CA PHE A 118 9.24 -4.88 -7.11
C PHE A 118 8.84 -5.96 -8.09
N CYS A 119 7.56 -6.04 -8.39
CA CYS A 119 7.00 -7.05 -9.29
C CYS A 119 5.93 -6.48 -10.22
N GLY A 120 5.43 -7.31 -11.14
CA GLY A 120 4.20 -7.01 -11.89
C GLY A 120 2.95 -7.56 -11.20
N SER A 121 3.05 -8.74 -10.59
CA SER A 121 1.94 -9.43 -9.92
C SER A 121 2.40 -9.99 -8.58
N LYS A 122 1.55 -9.86 -7.56
CA LYS A 122 1.79 -10.41 -6.21
C LYS A 122 1.34 -11.87 -6.05
N GLN A 123 0.79 -12.50 -7.09
CA GLN A 123 0.33 -13.89 -7.02
C GLN A 123 1.44 -14.90 -6.70
N ILE A 124 2.70 -14.55 -6.97
CA ILE A 124 3.87 -15.40 -6.68
C ILE A 124 4.39 -15.24 -5.25
N ILE A 125 3.83 -14.31 -4.47
CA ILE A 125 4.39 -13.92 -3.18
C ILE A 125 4.00 -14.94 -2.11
N GLN A 126 5.01 -15.53 -1.48
CA GLN A 126 4.83 -16.49 -0.41
C GLN A 126 5.26 -15.88 0.93
N ALA A 127 4.26 -15.55 1.75
CA ALA A 127 4.41 -15.04 3.11
C ALA A 127 3.32 -15.63 4.01
N ASP A 128 3.46 -15.47 5.33
CA ASP A 128 2.45 -15.93 6.30
C ASP A 128 1.35 -14.88 6.45
N ILE A 129 1.71 -13.60 6.33
CA ILE A 129 0.80 -12.46 6.46
C ILE A 129 0.95 -11.54 5.25
N MET A 130 -0.16 -10.99 4.75
CA MET A 130 -0.16 -9.93 3.73
C MET A 130 -1.04 -8.76 4.17
N ILE A 131 -0.52 -7.54 4.04
CA ILE A 131 -1.25 -6.27 4.21
C ILE A 131 -1.31 -5.58 2.85
N ASP A 132 -2.51 -5.44 2.30
CA ASP A 132 -2.74 -4.92 0.95
C ASP A 132 -4.14 -4.31 0.87
N ASP A 133 -4.36 -3.34 -0.01
CA ASP A 133 -5.65 -2.67 -0.21
C ASP A 133 -6.43 -3.23 -1.40
N HIS A 134 -5.85 -4.19 -2.14
CA HIS A 134 -6.42 -4.72 -3.37
C HIS A 134 -6.78 -6.21 -3.29
N PHE A 135 -8.06 -6.53 -3.52
CA PHE A 135 -8.56 -7.91 -3.65
C PHE A 135 -7.82 -8.73 -4.71
N LYS A 136 -7.42 -8.13 -5.84
CA LYS A 136 -6.64 -8.82 -6.90
C LYS A 136 -5.29 -9.39 -6.40
N ASN A 137 -4.78 -8.90 -5.27
CA ASN A 137 -3.59 -9.44 -4.60
C ASN A 137 -4.01 -10.41 -3.49
N LEU A 138 -4.92 -9.98 -2.62
CA LEU A 138 -5.34 -10.74 -1.44
C LEU A 138 -6.09 -12.03 -1.78
N ASP A 139 -6.94 -12.06 -2.82
CA ASP A 139 -7.73 -13.23 -3.19
C ASP A 139 -6.83 -14.43 -3.53
N TYR A 140 -5.70 -14.18 -4.18
CA TYR A 140 -4.71 -15.20 -4.55
C TYR A 140 -3.71 -15.52 -3.43
N PHE A 141 -3.67 -14.73 -2.35
CA PHE A 141 -2.72 -14.92 -1.26
C PHE A 141 -3.09 -16.11 -0.37
N THR A 142 -2.22 -17.11 -0.30
CA THR A 142 -2.50 -18.37 0.42
C THR A 142 -1.97 -18.42 1.85
N GLY A 143 -1.40 -17.31 2.37
CA GLY A 143 -0.91 -17.25 3.74
C GLY A 143 -2.03 -17.28 4.78
N GLU A 144 -1.63 -17.41 6.05
CA GLU A 144 -2.54 -17.58 7.19
C GLU A 144 -3.44 -16.35 7.44
N LEU A 145 -2.91 -15.14 7.23
CA LEU A 145 -3.62 -13.90 7.53
C LEU A 145 -3.49 -12.88 6.40
N SER A 146 -4.63 -12.47 5.85
CA SER A 146 -4.75 -11.36 4.90
C SER A 146 -5.45 -10.18 5.57
N LEU A 147 -4.77 -9.05 5.67
CA LEU A 147 -5.30 -7.78 6.17
C LEU A 147 -5.64 -6.87 4.98
N LEU A 148 -6.93 -6.61 4.78
CA LEU A 148 -7.41 -5.65 3.78
C LEU A 148 -7.34 -4.25 4.38
N TYR A 149 -6.37 -3.45 3.94
CA TYR A 149 -6.26 -2.06 4.36
C TYR A 149 -7.34 -1.23 3.67
N THR A 150 -8.15 -0.50 4.44
CA THR A 150 -9.26 0.25 3.87
C THR A 150 -8.76 1.43 3.04
N GLN A 151 -9.25 1.50 1.80
CA GLN A 151 -9.07 2.60 0.87
C GLN A 151 -10.41 2.91 0.21
N PRO A 152 -10.61 4.12 -0.36
CA PRO A 152 -11.91 4.51 -0.92
C PRO A 152 -12.48 3.49 -1.89
N HIS A 153 -11.69 2.92 -2.81
CA HIS A 153 -12.18 1.94 -3.79
C HIS A 153 -12.67 0.61 -3.18
N ASN A 154 -12.21 0.24 -1.98
CA ASN A 154 -12.57 -1.02 -1.33
C ASN A 154 -13.49 -0.85 -0.12
N ALA A 155 -13.78 0.39 0.31
CA ALA A 155 -14.45 0.69 1.58
C ALA A 155 -15.88 0.11 1.68
N LEU A 156 -16.58 -0.02 0.55
CA LEU A 156 -17.96 -0.53 0.50
C LEU A 156 -18.04 -2.00 0.09
N SER A 157 -16.91 -2.66 -0.16
CA SER A 157 -16.87 -4.05 -0.60
C SER A 157 -16.95 -5.01 0.59
N GLU A 158 -17.68 -6.11 0.40
CA GLU A 158 -17.61 -7.26 1.31
C GLU A 158 -16.18 -7.81 1.36
N THR A 159 -15.68 -8.13 2.55
CA THR A 159 -14.27 -8.49 2.76
C THR A 159 -13.97 -9.95 2.43
N GLY A 160 -15.01 -10.78 2.27
CA GLY A 160 -14.87 -12.23 2.12
C GLY A 160 -14.10 -12.83 3.30
N ARG A 161 -13.01 -13.54 3.00
CA ARG A 161 -12.14 -14.15 4.03
C ARG A 161 -11.13 -13.18 4.66
N HIS A 162 -11.01 -11.96 4.13
CA HIS A 162 -10.00 -11.01 4.57
C HIS A 162 -10.46 -10.26 5.82
N ARG A 163 -9.51 -9.92 6.69
CA ARG A 163 -9.77 -9.07 7.85
C ARG A 163 -9.52 -7.61 7.48
N ARG A 164 -10.57 -6.80 7.48
CA ARG A 164 -10.44 -5.35 7.23
C ARG A 164 -9.74 -4.66 8.38
N VAL A 165 -8.92 -3.67 8.05
CA VAL A 165 -8.27 -2.75 8.99
C VAL A 165 -8.39 -1.33 8.46
N GLU A 166 -8.73 -0.38 9.33
CA GLU A 166 -8.92 1.03 8.97
C GLU A 166 -7.67 1.89 9.23
N SER A 167 -6.70 1.35 9.97
CA SER A 167 -5.50 2.09 10.34
C SER A 167 -4.31 1.19 10.68
N TRP A 168 -3.11 1.78 10.66
CA TRP A 168 -1.91 1.13 11.18
C TRP A 168 -1.99 0.77 12.67
N ARG A 169 -2.77 1.51 13.47
CA ARG A 169 -2.98 1.18 14.89
C ARG A 169 -3.79 -0.09 15.08
N GLU A 170 -4.77 -0.35 14.23
CA GLU A 170 -5.50 -1.62 14.24
C GLU A 170 -4.60 -2.79 13.83
N ILE A 171 -3.73 -2.59 12.83
CA ILE A 171 -2.72 -3.59 12.45
C ILE A 171 -1.82 -3.92 13.66
N GLU A 172 -1.35 -2.88 14.36
CA GLU A 172 -0.52 -3.05 15.56
C GLU A 172 -1.22 -3.90 16.63
N GLN A 173 -2.49 -3.59 16.93
CA GLN A 173 -3.30 -4.34 17.91
C GLN A 173 -3.53 -5.80 17.49
N ILE A 174 -3.66 -6.07 16.19
CA ILE A 174 -3.86 -7.43 15.66
C ILE A 174 -2.60 -8.27 15.76
N LEU A 175 -1.45 -7.67 15.44
CA LEU A 175 -0.17 -8.37 15.36
C LEU A 175 0.56 -8.48 16.70
N PHE A 176 0.21 -7.62 17.67
CA PHE A 176 0.81 -7.57 19.00
C PHE A 176 -0.24 -7.44 20.11
N PRO A 177 -1.14 -8.43 20.26
CA PRO A 177 -2.18 -8.43 21.30
C PRO A 177 -1.63 -8.55 22.71
#